data_AF-A0A9D9Y0N6-F1
#
_entry.id   AF-A0A9D9Y0N6-F1
#
_cell.length_a   1.000
_cell.length_b   1.000
_cell.length_c   1.000
_cell.angle_alpha   90.00
_cell.angle_beta   90.00
_cell.angle_gamma   90.00
#
_symmetry.space_group_name_H-M   'P 1'
#
loop_
_entity.id
_entity.type
_entity.pdbx_description
1 polymer ?
#
loop_
_entity_poly.entity_id
_entity_poly.type
_entity_poly.pdbx_seq_one_letter_code
_entity_poly.pdbx_strand_id
1 'polypeptide(L)'
;MLKNILFITLGTFFSCHPNKNMNQDILYSSDAFTVYKDKVLQGNNIATVHSPIHISSNYKSPASENYSRLITFKFSINERDNELPVGVDHQVIIGEEKESPVFKFGEVSAKIDESPDSFLPPNHEYTFRVDMSAVIKQFEEKGYYQAYDGSKVAKSDFKGFYIAGASLPLSWDFVGLDEKGLKLIDSGKDNIYTITLTMNPYDEKATAENHWHKTLDTSDKPQYTSEQPIVDALYNLTLEEAKKNIEADSTLRTGAKWGGVWTRDISYSIFLAFAYHEPEIAKISLMKKVKRDRIIQDTGSGGAWPVSSDRTTWALAAWEIYKVTGDLNWLKKSHTIIKNTLNDDLKTLANKSTGLNKGESSFLDWREQTYPKWMDNRDIYVSENLGTNVVHYQANNILAEMSKI
;
A
#
# COMPACT_ATOMS: atom_id res chain seq x y z
N MET A 1 35.41 16.65 75.50
CA MET A 1 35.56 15.20 75.30
C MET A 1 34.64 14.78 74.17
N LEU A 2 35.21 14.17 73.12
CA LEU A 2 34.63 13.21 72.17
C LEU A 2 33.29 13.55 71.48
N LYS A 3 33.11 13.40 70.17
CA LYS A 3 33.94 12.91 69.08
C LYS A 3 33.25 13.33 67.78
N ASN A 4 34.03 13.80 66.82
CA ASN A 4 33.65 13.99 65.42
C ASN A 4 33.16 12.67 64.82
N ILE A 5 32.06 12.69 64.07
CA ILE A 5 31.79 11.71 63.01
C ILE A 5 31.40 12.49 61.75
N LEU A 6 32.41 12.70 60.92
CA LEU A 6 32.32 13.17 59.55
C LEU A 6 31.90 11.96 58.69
N PHE A 7 30.66 11.93 58.20
CA PHE A 7 30.26 10.94 57.19
C PHE A 7 30.81 11.39 55.83
N ILE A 8 31.91 10.77 55.42
CA ILE A 8 32.43 10.84 54.06
C ILE A 8 31.58 9.90 53.21
N THR A 9 30.63 10.47 52.45
CA THR A 9 29.97 9.80 51.34
C THR A 9 30.98 9.64 50.22
N LEU A 10 31.63 8.48 50.17
CA LEU A 10 32.49 8.07 49.07
C LEU A 10 31.60 7.75 47.86
N GLY A 11 31.42 8.73 46.97
CA GLY A 11 30.75 8.54 45.69
C GLY A 11 31.53 7.54 44.85
N THR A 12 30.97 6.36 44.64
CA THR A 12 31.42 5.42 43.62
C THR A 12 31.07 6.00 42.25
N PHE A 13 31.99 6.79 41.68
CA PHE A 13 32.00 7.04 40.25
C PHE A 13 32.27 5.70 39.55
N PHE A 14 31.21 5.01 39.15
CA PHE A 14 31.30 4.05 38.06
C PHE A 14 31.62 4.85 36.80
N SER A 15 32.91 5.02 36.56
CA SER A 15 33.42 5.43 35.26
C SER A 15 33.00 4.34 34.28
N CYS A 16 32.03 4.66 33.41
CA CYS A 16 31.80 3.87 32.20
C CYS A 16 33.15 3.79 31.49
N HIS A 17 33.78 2.61 31.52
CA HIS A 17 34.83 2.32 30.56
C HIS A 17 34.20 2.50 29.18
N PRO A 18 34.68 3.42 28.34
CA PRO A 18 34.26 3.42 26.95
C PRO A 18 34.66 2.05 26.41
N ASN A 19 33.66 1.31 25.94
CA ASN A 19 33.89 0.05 25.26
C ASN A 19 34.91 0.32 24.15
N LYS A 20 36.15 -0.13 24.36
CA LYS A 20 37.21 -0.05 23.35
C LYS A 20 36.72 -0.86 22.16
N ASN A 21 36.66 -0.19 21.00
CA ASN A 21 36.42 -0.73 19.67
C ASN A 21 34.95 -0.99 19.28
N MET A 22 34.05 0.00 19.41
CA MET A 22 33.11 0.16 18.29
C MET A 22 33.92 0.70 17.12
N ASN A 23 34.02 -0.08 16.05
CA ASN A 23 34.64 0.37 14.81
C ASN A 23 33.97 1.69 14.40
N GLN A 24 34.74 2.77 14.15
CA GLN A 24 34.21 4.11 13.87
C GLN A 24 33.28 4.17 12.63
N ASP A 25 33.25 3.07 11.88
CA ASP A 25 32.43 2.88 10.69
C ASP A 25 31.07 2.24 10.95
N ILE A 26 30.80 1.68 12.14
CA ILE A 26 29.53 1.02 12.45
C ILE A 26 28.54 2.04 13.03
N LEU A 27 27.39 2.21 12.36
CA LEU A 27 26.28 3.06 12.81
C LEU A 27 25.31 2.30 13.71
N TYR A 28 25.07 1.03 13.42
CA TYR A 28 24.18 0.15 14.18
C TYR A 28 24.59 -1.31 14.01
N SER A 29 24.43 -2.13 15.03
CA SER A 29 24.66 -3.57 14.94
C SER A 29 23.67 -4.34 15.81
N SER A 30 23.25 -5.49 15.30
CA SER A 30 22.38 -6.47 15.95
C SER A 30 22.74 -7.88 15.46
N ASP A 31 22.14 -8.90 16.07
CA ASP A 31 22.28 -10.29 15.61
C ASP A 31 21.71 -10.51 14.19
N ALA A 32 20.77 -9.66 13.74
CA ALA A 32 20.12 -9.78 12.45
C ALA A 32 20.90 -9.09 11.32
N PHE A 33 21.45 -7.90 11.58
CA PHE A 33 22.17 -7.11 10.58
C PHE A 33 23.09 -6.07 11.24
N THR A 34 24.06 -5.58 10.45
CA THR A 34 24.94 -4.47 10.83
C THR A 34 24.91 -3.38 9.76
N VAL A 35 24.72 -2.13 10.18
CA VAL A 35 24.77 -0.93 9.35
C VAL A 35 26.09 -0.24 9.57
N TYR A 36 26.86 -0.10 8.51
CA TYR A 36 28.06 0.70 8.44
C TYR A 36 27.75 2.05 7.77
N LYS A 37 28.70 2.97 7.83
CA LYS A 37 28.64 4.26 7.15
C LYS A 37 28.37 4.14 5.64
N ASP A 38 28.87 3.09 5.00
CA ASP A 38 28.85 2.89 3.54
C ASP A 38 28.21 1.56 3.09
N LYS A 39 27.72 0.72 4.02
CA LYS A 39 27.10 -0.57 3.65
C LYS A 39 26.17 -1.12 4.72
N VAL A 40 25.31 -2.05 4.32
CA VAL A 40 24.49 -2.87 5.23
C VAL A 40 24.83 -4.33 4.99
N LEU A 41 25.07 -5.08 6.07
CA LEU A 41 25.30 -6.52 6.05
C LEU A 41 24.15 -7.26 6.75
N GLN A 42 23.55 -8.23 6.07
CA GLN A 42 22.52 -9.12 6.60
C GLN A 42 22.79 -10.56 6.14
N GLY A 43 23.47 -11.36 6.98
CA GLY A 43 23.93 -12.70 6.59
C GLY A 43 24.89 -12.63 5.39
N ASN A 44 24.53 -13.31 4.30
CA ASN A 44 25.28 -13.27 3.03
C ASN A 44 24.92 -12.08 2.14
N ASN A 45 23.90 -11.29 2.52
CA ASN A 45 23.47 -10.14 1.77
C ASN A 45 24.28 -8.90 2.17
N ILE A 46 24.71 -8.12 1.18
CA ILE A 46 25.40 -6.86 1.30
C ILE A 46 24.74 -5.83 0.38
N ALA A 47 24.44 -4.65 0.94
CA ALA A 47 24.18 -3.44 0.17
C ALA A 47 25.35 -2.48 0.36
N THR A 48 25.92 -1.94 -0.72
CA THR A 48 27.12 -1.08 -0.68
C THR A 48 26.85 0.26 -1.35
N VAL A 49 27.35 1.32 -0.75
CA VAL A 49 27.36 2.68 -1.29
C VAL A 49 28.71 2.91 -1.97
N HIS A 50 28.69 3.08 -3.29
CA HIS A 50 29.92 3.31 -4.08
C HIS A 50 30.22 4.81 -4.24
N SER A 51 29.17 5.63 -4.22
CA SER A 51 29.27 7.09 -4.25
C SER A 51 27.97 7.70 -3.71
N PRO A 52 27.89 9.03 -3.48
CA PRO A 52 26.65 9.71 -3.10
C PRO A 52 25.49 9.57 -4.09
N ILE A 53 25.69 8.93 -5.24
CA ILE A 53 24.68 8.75 -6.29
C ILE A 53 24.58 7.30 -6.78
N HIS A 54 25.21 6.34 -6.09
CA HIS A 54 25.27 4.94 -6.52
C HIS A 54 25.25 3.97 -5.34
N ILE A 55 24.24 3.11 -5.31
CA ILE A 55 24.11 1.99 -4.37
C ILE A 55 24.00 0.68 -5.15
N SER A 56 24.58 -0.40 -4.63
CA SER A 56 24.34 -1.76 -5.08
C SER A 56 23.84 -2.67 -3.97
N SER A 57 23.17 -3.77 -4.31
CA SER A 57 22.78 -4.81 -3.35
C SER A 57 22.69 -6.17 -4.01
N ASN A 58 23.29 -7.19 -3.39
CA ASN A 58 23.12 -8.58 -3.82
C ASN A 58 21.85 -9.24 -3.22
N TYR A 59 21.03 -8.48 -2.48
CA TYR A 59 19.83 -9.02 -1.85
C TYR A 59 18.88 -9.58 -2.90
N LYS A 60 18.47 -10.83 -2.68
CA LYS A 60 17.42 -11.51 -3.45
C LYS A 60 16.27 -11.83 -2.50
N SER A 61 15.06 -11.46 -2.93
CA SER A 61 13.86 -11.74 -2.14
C SER A 61 13.61 -13.25 -2.06
N PRO A 62 13.44 -13.84 -0.85
CA PRO A 62 13.08 -15.24 -0.69
C PRO A 62 11.58 -15.50 -0.96
N ALA A 63 10.86 -14.54 -1.54
CA ALA A 63 9.42 -14.66 -1.77
C ALA A 63 9.07 -15.85 -2.67
N SER A 64 9.89 -16.14 -3.69
CA SER A 64 9.69 -17.31 -4.56
C SER A 64 9.92 -18.64 -3.85
N GLU A 65 10.75 -18.67 -2.81
CA GLU A 65 10.99 -19.87 -2.00
C GLU A 65 9.81 -20.22 -1.09
N ASN A 66 8.95 -19.23 -0.79
CA ASN A 66 7.79 -19.37 0.09
C ASN A 66 6.45 -19.28 -0.67
N TYR A 67 6.46 -19.49 -1.99
CA TYR A 67 5.27 -19.39 -2.81
C TYR A 67 4.33 -20.59 -2.58
N SER A 68 3.11 -20.33 -2.09
CA SER A 68 2.14 -21.37 -1.74
C SER A 68 1.70 -22.22 -2.95
N ARG A 69 1.60 -23.55 -2.78
CA ARG A 69 0.92 -24.44 -3.75
C ARG A 69 -0.60 -24.27 -3.74
N LEU A 70 -1.17 -23.82 -2.61
CA LEU A 70 -2.59 -23.51 -2.50
C LEU A 70 -2.87 -22.15 -3.13
N ILE A 71 -3.60 -22.15 -4.25
CA ILE A 71 -3.97 -20.95 -5.00
C ILE A 71 -5.46 -20.68 -4.81
N THR A 72 -5.78 -19.45 -4.44
CA THR A 72 -7.15 -18.95 -4.28
C THR A 72 -7.48 -17.98 -5.41
N PHE A 73 -8.62 -18.18 -6.08
CA PHE A 73 -8.98 -17.44 -7.29
C PHE A 73 -10.50 -17.42 -7.55
N LYS A 74 -10.95 -16.60 -8.49
CA LYS A 74 -12.30 -16.59 -9.09
C LYS A 74 -12.22 -16.39 -10.59
N PHE A 75 -13.23 -16.85 -11.30
CA PHE A 75 -13.49 -16.45 -12.67
C PHE A 75 -14.36 -15.19 -12.72
N SER A 76 -14.41 -14.56 -13.88
CA SER A 76 -15.07 -13.28 -14.08
C SER A 76 -15.62 -13.18 -15.50
N ILE A 77 -16.81 -12.58 -15.63
CA ILE A 77 -17.35 -12.13 -16.91
C ILE A 77 -17.13 -10.63 -17.01
N ASN A 78 -16.45 -10.17 -18.06
CA ASN A 78 -16.21 -8.76 -18.34
C ASN A 78 -15.51 -8.01 -17.20
N GLU A 79 -14.49 -8.61 -16.57
CA GLU A 79 -13.64 -7.91 -15.60
C GLU A 79 -14.43 -7.44 -14.36
N ARG A 80 -15.36 -8.28 -13.88
CA ARG A 80 -16.20 -8.01 -12.71
C ARG A 80 -16.20 -9.21 -11.76
N ASP A 81 -16.27 -8.93 -10.46
CA ASP A 81 -16.48 -9.96 -9.42
C ASP A 81 -17.95 -10.42 -9.43
N ASN A 82 -18.30 -11.29 -10.39
CA ASN A 82 -19.69 -11.68 -10.67
C ASN A 82 -19.91 -13.20 -10.78
N GLU A 83 -18.94 -14.00 -10.35
CA GLU A 83 -19.08 -15.45 -10.32
C GLU A 83 -19.70 -15.94 -9.00
N LEU A 84 -18.97 -15.75 -7.89
CA LEU A 84 -19.29 -16.32 -6.58
C LEU A 84 -19.56 -15.23 -5.52
N PRO A 85 -20.34 -15.55 -4.47
CA PRO A 85 -20.56 -14.67 -3.33
C PRO A 85 -19.29 -14.09 -2.71
N VAL A 86 -19.44 -12.94 -2.05
CA VAL A 86 -18.34 -12.29 -1.32
C VAL A 86 -17.75 -13.25 -0.28
N GLY A 87 -16.43 -13.41 -0.31
CA GLY A 87 -15.69 -14.30 0.60
C GLY A 87 -15.74 -15.78 0.25
N VAL A 88 -16.30 -16.14 -0.92
CA VAL A 88 -16.31 -17.50 -1.45
C VAL A 88 -15.47 -17.53 -2.72
N ASP A 89 -14.35 -18.24 -2.67
CA ASP A 89 -13.39 -18.34 -3.75
C ASP A 89 -13.13 -19.79 -4.11
N HIS A 90 -12.67 -20.03 -5.34
CA HIS A 90 -12.10 -21.32 -5.72
C HIS A 90 -10.73 -21.51 -5.09
N GLN A 91 -10.42 -22.78 -4.83
CA GLN A 91 -9.12 -23.19 -4.32
C GLN A 91 -8.61 -24.38 -5.14
N VAL A 92 -7.31 -24.39 -5.41
CA VAL A 92 -6.61 -25.55 -5.97
C VAL A 92 -5.24 -25.68 -5.30
N ILE A 93 -4.85 -26.91 -4.96
CA ILE A 93 -3.46 -27.22 -4.61
C ILE A 93 -2.77 -27.65 -5.89
N ILE A 94 -1.76 -26.91 -6.32
CA ILE A 94 -0.94 -27.26 -7.48
C ILE A 94 0.10 -28.30 -7.06
N GLY A 95 -0.10 -29.54 -7.50
CA GLY A 95 0.83 -30.66 -7.34
C GLY A 95 1.88 -30.71 -8.46
N GLU A 96 1.98 -31.87 -9.11
CA GLU A 96 2.86 -32.10 -10.27
C GLU A 96 2.08 -32.03 -11.59
N GLU A 97 0.75 -32.08 -11.51
CA GLU A 97 -0.13 -31.84 -12.62
C GLU A 97 -0.01 -30.40 -13.13
N LYS A 98 -0.13 -30.24 -14.44
CA LYS A 98 -0.04 -28.92 -15.10
C LYS A 98 -1.39 -28.29 -15.39
N GLU A 99 -2.48 -28.93 -14.96
CA GLU A 99 -3.83 -28.51 -15.28
C GLU A 99 -4.74 -28.68 -14.07
N SER A 100 -5.50 -27.64 -13.77
CA SER A 100 -6.55 -27.67 -12.75
C SER A 100 -7.70 -28.62 -13.11
N PRO A 101 -8.50 -29.13 -12.16
CA PRO A 101 -9.79 -29.72 -12.50
C PRO A 101 -10.65 -28.71 -13.27
N VAL A 102 -11.62 -29.18 -14.06
CA VAL A 102 -12.54 -28.27 -14.76
C VAL A 102 -13.53 -27.72 -13.75
N PHE A 103 -13.34 -26.47 -13.36
CA PHE A 103 -14.29 -25.74 -12.52
C PHE A 103 -15.54 -25.41 -13.33
N LYS A 104 -16.68 -25.20 -12.67
CA LYS A 104 -17.91 -24.76 -13.34
C LYS A 104 -18.22 -23.36 -12.88
N PHE A 105 -18.46 -22.47 -13.84
CA PHE A 105 -18.68 -21.07 -13.52
C PHE A 105 -19.92 -20.89 -12.64
N GLY A 106 -19.73 -20.25 -11.49
CA GLY A 106 -20.80 -19.97 -10.52
C GLY A 106 -21.14 -21.15 -9.58
N GLU A 107 -20.42 -22.27 -9.66
CA GLU A 107 -20.57 -23.40 -8.73
C GLU A 107 -19.50 -23.33 -7.63
N VAL A 108 -19.91 -23.38 -6.36
CA VAL A 108 -18.96 -23.33 -5.25
C VAL A 108 -18.15 -24.64 -5.19
N SER A 109 -16.83 -24.55 -5.34
CA SER A 109 -15.94 -25.70 -5.14
C SER A 109 -15.79 -26.04 -3.66
N ALA A 110 -15.47 -27.29 -3.35
CA ALA A 110 -15.14 -27.69 -1.98
C ALA A 110 -13.96 -26.87 -1.44
N LYS A 111 -14.07 -26.44 -0.18
CA LYS A 111 -12.94 -25.82 0.52
C LYS A 111 -11.86 -26.85 0.75
N ILE A 112 -10.62 -26.38 0.62
CA ILE A 112 -9.43 -27.15 0.94
C ILE A 112 -8.91 -26.65 2.29
N ASP A 113 -9.07 -27.48 3.32
CA ASP A 113 -8.55 -27.20 4.67
C ASP A 113 -7.10 -27.71 4.85
N GLU A 114 -6.59 -28.45 3.87
CA GLU A 114 -5.22 -28.95 3.86
C GLU A 114 -4.21 -27.84 3.58
N SER A 115 -3.12 -27.85 4.34
CA SER A 115 -1.97 -26.98 4.10
C SER A 115 -0.93 -27.77 3.31
N PRO A 116 -0.46 -27.30 2.14
CA PRO A 116 0.58 -28.00 1.39
C PRO A 116 1.87 -28.13 2.22
N ASP A 117 2.46 -29.32 2.20
CA ASP A 117 3.71 -29.63 2.91
C ASP A 117 4.95 -29.01 2.24
N SER A 118 4.79 -28.40 1.06
CA SER A 118 5.87 -27.74 0.31
C SER A 118 5.39 -26.53 -0.50
N PHE A 119 6.35 -25.74 -0.95
CA PHE A 119 6.12 -24.58 -1.82
C PHE A 119 6.15 -24.95 -3.31
N LEU A 120 5.54 -24.12 -4.14
CA LEU A 120 5.51 -24.29 -5.59
C LEU A 120 6.87 -23.89 -6.17
N PRO A 121 7.52 -24.70 -7.03
CA PRO A 121 8.77 -24.31 -7.67
C PRO A 121 8.63 -23.04 -8.52
N PRO A 122 9.70 -22.24 -8.67
CA PRO A 122 9.68 -21.07 -9.54
C PRO A 122 9.35 -21.39 -10.99
N ASN A 123 8.71 -20.45 -11.68
CA ASN A 123 8.36 -20.51 -13.10
C ASN A 123 7.55 -21.76 -13.48
N HIS A 124 6.59 -22.13 -12.65
CA HIS A 124 5.76 -23.31 -12.86
C HIS A 124 4.58 -23.00 -13.79
N GLU A 125 4.58 -23.55 -14.99
CA GLU A 125 3.47 -23.43 -15.94
C GLU A 125 2.24 -24.23 -15.48
N TYR A 126 1.11 -23.56 -15.30
CA TYR A 126 -0.15 -24.18 -14.86
C TYR A 126 -1.36 -23.67 -15.64
N THR A 127 -2.23 -24.58 -16.06
CA THR A 127 -3.43 -24.28 -16.85
C THR A 127 -4.70 -24.33 -16.00
N PHE A 128 -5.36 -23.18 -15.85
CA PHE A 128 -6.68 -23.08 -15.25
C PHE A 128 -7.76 -23.42 -16.28
N ARG A 129 -8.80 -24.15 -15.87
CA ARG A 129 -9.87 -24.61 -16.76
C ARG A 129 -11.24 -24.37 -16.12
N VAL A 130 -12.17 -23.84 -16.92
CA VAL A 130 -13.54 -23.59 -16.49
C VAL A 130 -14.54 -23.95 -17.58
N ASP A 131 -15.62 -24.61 -17.20
CA ASP A 131 -16.79 -24.88 -18.03
C ASP A 131 -17.75 -23.67 -17.96
N MET A 132 -17.95 -23.04 -19.11
CA MET A 132 -18.83 -21.87 -19.28
C MET A 132 -20.20 -22.23 -19.87
N SER A 133 -20.53 -23.52 -20.00
CA SER A 133 -21.77 -23.99 -20.64
C SER A 133 -23.03 -23.36 -20.05
N ALA A 134 -23.10 -23.21 -18.73
CA ALA A 134 -24.25 -22.60 -18.06
C ALA A 134 -24.42 -21.11 -18.41
N VAL A 135 -23.32 -20.40 -18.62
CA VAL A 135 -23.31 -18.98 -19.02
C VAL A 135 -23.73 -18.85 -20.47
N ILE A 136 -23.11 -19.63 -21.36
CA ILE A 136 -23.38 -19.62 -22.81
C ILE A 136 -24.84 -20.00 -23.09
N LYS A 137 -25.35 -21.03 -22.42
CA LYS A 137 -26.76 -21.43 -22.51
C LYS A 137 -27.70 -20.27 -22.15
N GLN A 138 -27.42 -19.55 -21.07
CA GLN A 138 -28.25 -18.39 -20.69
C GLN A 138 -28.15 -17.23 -21.68
N PHE A 139 -26.95 -16.97 -22.24
CA PHE A 139 -26.80 -16.01 -23.32
C PHE A 139 -27.65 -16.37 -24.54
N GLU A 140 -27.74 -17.64 -24.91
CA GLU A 140 -28.53 -18.12 -26.06
C GLU A 140 -30.04 -18.10 -25.78
N GLU A 141 -30.47 -18.56 -24.62
CA GLU A 141 -31.89 -18.69 -24.28
C GLU A 141 -32.52 -17.36 -23.84
N LYS A 142 -31.78 -16.53 -23.10
CA LYS A 142 -32.31 -15.32 -22.44
C LYS A 142 -31.73 -14.02 -22.98
N GLY A 143 -30.63 -14.09 -23.75
CA GLY A 143 -29.87 -12.92 -24.18
C GLY A 143 -28.96 -12.30 -23.10
N TYR A 144 -28.90 -12.88 -21.89
CA TYR A 144 -28.06 -12.41 -20.79
C TYR A 144 -27.75 -13.54 -19.80
N TYR A 145 -26.64 -13.40 -19.08
CA TYR A 145 -26.34 -14.19 -17.89
C TYR A 145 -26.75 -13.39 -16.65
N GLN A 146 -27.32 -14.06 -15.65
CA GLN A 146 -27.65 -13.47 -14.35
C GLN A 146 -26.74 -14.07 -13.28
N ALA A 147 -25.99 -13.22 -12.59
CA ALA A 147 -25.08 -13.60 -11.51
C ALA A 147 -25.82 -13.87 -10.19
N TYR A 148 -25.09 -14.38 -9.19
CA TYR A 148 -25.64 -14.75 -7.88
C TYR A 148 -26.34 -13.59 -7.15
N ASP A 149 -25.88 -12.36 -7.37
CA ASP A 149 -26.40 -11.13 -6.76
C ASP A 149 -27.59 -10.53 -7.55
N GLY A 150 -28.01 -11.19 -8.63
CA GLY A 150 -29.08 -10.73 -9.51
C GLY A 150 -28.65 -9.73 -10.58
N SER A 151 -27.38 -9.31 -10.60
CA SER A 151 -26.83 -8.50 -11.68
C SER A 151 -26.84 -9.28 -12.99
N LYS A 152 -26.91 -8.55 -14.12
CA LYS A 152 -27.00 -9.16 -15.45
C LYS A 152 -25.86 -8.68 -16.34
N VAL A 153 -25.31 -9.62 -17.11
CA VAL A 153 -24.42 -9.33 -18.22
C VAL A 153 -25.18 -9.66 -19.50
N ALA A 154 -25.48 -8.66 -20.32
CA ALA A 154 -26.11 -8.89 -21.61
C ALA A 154 -25.13 -9.56 -22.58
N LYS A 155 -25.60 -10.48 -23.43
CA LYS A 155 -24.79 -11.11 -24.48
C LYS A 155 -24.19 -10.07 -25.43
N SER A 156 -24.93 -8.99 -25.71
CA SER A 156 -24.46 -7.86 -26.54
C SER A 156 -23.26 -7.12 -25.93
N ASP A 157 -23.10 -7.17 -24.61
CA ASP A 157 -22.08 -6.44 -23.87
C ASP A 157 -20.92 -7.36 -23.48
N PHE A 158 -20.94 -8.63 -23.90
CA PHE A 158 -19.92 -9.62 -23.57
C PHE A 158 -18.58 -9.27 -24.24
N LYS A 159 -17.51 -9.24 -23.43
CA LYS A 159 -16.14 -8.91 -23.83
C LYS A 159 -15.17 -10.08 -23.65
N GLY A 160 -15.44 -10.95 -22.68
CA GLY A 160 -14.59 -12.11 -22.39
C GLY A 160 -14.82 -12.72 -21.01
N PHE A 161 -14.15 -13.85 -20.80
CA PHE A 161 -14.02 -14.51 -19.51
C PHE A 161 -12.60 -14.30 -18.98
N TYR A 162 -12.47 -14.10 -17.68
CA TYR A 162 -11.23 -13.70 -17.01
C TYR A 162 -11.02 -14.49 -15.73
N ILE A 163 -9.78 -14.53 -15.23
CA ILE A 163 -9.42 -15.09 -13.92
C ILE A 163 -8.79 -14.01 -13.04
N ALA A 164 -9.14 -14.01 -11.75
CA ALA A 164 -8.62 -13.12 -10.72
C ALA A 164 -8.20 -13.95 -9.50
N GLY A 165 -7.23 -13.50 -8.70
CA GLY A 165 -6.75 -14.31 -7.58
C GLY A 165 -5.61 -13.70 -6.75
N ALA A 166 -5.23 -14.44 -5.71
CA ALA A 166 -4.37 -13.93 -4.64
C ALA A 166 -2.85 -14.04 -4.91
N SER A 167 -2.44 -14.83 -5.90
CA SER A 167 -1.03 -15.21 -6.10
C SER A 167 -0.56 -14.88 -7.51
N LEU A 168 0.65 -14.31 -7.65
CA LEU A 168 1.19 -13.86 -8.94
C LEU A 168 1.20 -15.00 -9.98
N PRO A 169 0.76 -14.78 -11.22
CA PRO A 169 0.48 -13.48 -11.84
C PRO A 169 -0.97 -13.00 -11.66
N LEU A 170 -1.80 -13.71 -10.89
CA LEU A 170 -3.18 -13.31 -10.64
C LEU A 170 -3.27 -12.01 -9.80
N SER A 171 -4.41 -11.33 -9.92
CA SER A 171 -4.74 -10.13 -9.15
C SER A 171 -6.21 -10.14 -8.75
N TRP A 172 -6.52 -9.66 -7.54
CA TRP A 172 -7.91 -9.40 -7.12
C TRP A 172 -8.47 -8.07 -7.62
N ASP A 173 -7.64 -7.24 -8.25
CA ASP A 173 -8.14 -6.07 -8.96
C ASP A 173 -8.75 -6.54 -10.29
N PHE A 174 -10.07 -6.70 -10.28
CA PHE A 174 -10.86 -7.14 -11.43
C PHE A 174 -10.82 -6.14 -12.58
N VAL A 175 -10.41 -4.89 -12.37
CA VAL A 175 -10.28 -3.91 -13.45
C VAL A 175 -9.02 -4.20 -14.26
N GLY A 176 -9.15 -4.26 -15.59
CA GLY A 176 -8.02 -4.41 -16.50
C GLY A 176 -7.37 -5.79 -16.48
N LEU A 177 -8.15 -6.84 -16.21
CA LEU A 177 -7.64 -8.22 -16.26
C LEU A 177 -7.15 -8.60 -17.66
N ASP A 178 -7.74 -8.07 -18.74
CA ASP A 178 -7.25 -8.27 -20.11
C ASP A 178 -5.84 -7.70 -20.28
N GLU A 179 -5.62 -6.46 -19.82
CA GLU A 179 -4.30 -5.81 -19.90
C GLU A 179 -3.24 -6.50 -19.04
N LYS A 180 -3.67 -7.19 -17.98
CA LYS A 180 -2.82 -8.05 -17.14
C LYS A 180 -2.57 -9.44 -17.76
N GLY A 181 -3.14 -9.73 -18.92
CA GLY A 181 -3.00 -11.02 -19.61
C GLY A 181 -3.80 -12.15 -18.97
N LEU A 182 -4.87 -11.84 -18.23
CA LEU A 182 -5.66 -12.79 -17.44
C LEU A 182 -7.00 -13.18 -18.11
N LYS A 183 -7.06 -13.05 -19.44
CA LYS A 183 -8.21 -13.45 -20.25
C LYS A 183 -8.14 -14.93 -20.61
N LEU A 184 -9.23 -15.67 -20.39
CA LEU A 184 -9.32 -17.06 -20.81
C LEU A 184 -9.61 -17.19 -22.30
N ILE A 185 -9.12 -18.29 -22.87
CA ILE A 185 -9.22 -18.65 -24.26
C ILE A 185 -10.13 -19.87 -24.39
N ASP A 186 -11.04 -19.85 -25.36
CA ASP A 186 -11.88 -21.01 -25.68
C ASP A 186 -11.00 -22.18 -26.14
N SER A 187 -11.14 -23.34 -25.51
CA SER A 187 -10.42 -24.56 -25.90
C SER A 187 -10.96 -25.20 -27.19
N GLY A 188 -12.11 -24.73 -27.68
CA GLY A 188 -12.80 -25.26 -28.85
C GLY A 188 -13.58 -26.55 -28.57
N LYS A 189 -13.71 -26.95 -27.31
CA LYS A 189 -14.42 -28.17 -26.88
C LYS A 189 -15.30 -27.89 -25.67
N ASP A 190 -16.55 -28.34 -25.74
CA ASP A 190 -17.48 -28.42 -24.62
C ASP A 190 -17.63 -27.13 -23.79
N ASN A 191 -17.48 -25.97 -24.45
CA ASN A 191 -17.48 -24.64 -23.81
C ASN A 191 -16.46 -24.49 -22.66
N ILE A 192 -15.37 -25.23 -22.71
CA ILE A 192 -14.29 -25.14 -21.74
C ILE A 192 -13.37 -23.99 -22.15
N TYR A 193 -13.14 -23.07 -21.24
CA TYR A 193 -12.19 -21.97 -21.38
C TYR A 193 -10.97 -22.24 -20.52
N THR A 194 -9.80 -21.87 -21.02
CA THR A 194 -8.52 -22.16 -20.39
C THR A 194 -7.58 -20.97 -20.40
N ILE A 195 -6.65 -20.94 -19.46
CA ILE A 195 -5.53 -20.01 -19.46
C ILE A 195 -4.33 -20.71 -18.82
N THR A 196 -3.19 -20.67 -19.51
CA THR A 196 -1.91 -21.16 -18.99
C THR A 196 -1.12 -19.97 -18.46
N LEU A 197 -0.68 -20.06 -17.21
CA LEU A 197 0.05 -19.01 -16.51
C LEU A 197 1.37 -19.55 -15.94
N THR A 198 2.40 -18.73 -15.97
CA THR A 198 3.65 -18.95 -15.23
C THR A 198 3.44 -18.61 -13.75
N MET A 199 3.10 -19.61 -12.94
CA MET A 199 2.95 -19.48 -11.49
C MET A 199 4.32 -19.41 -10.81
N ASN A 200 4.39 -18.74 -9.67
CA ASN A 200 5.65 -18.39 -9.00
C ASN A 200 6.69 -17.76 -9.96
N PRO A 201 6.34 -16.68 -10.68
CA PRO A 201 7.25 -16.09 -11.65
C PRO A 201 8.51 -15.59 -10.95
N TYR A 202 9.67 -16.03 -11.43
CA TYR A 202 10.98 -15.68 -10.91
C TYR A 202 11.96 -15.42 -12.06
N ASP A 203 12.50 -14.22 -12.12
CA ASP A 203 13.50 -13.88 -13.12
C ASP A 203 14.89 -14.34 -12.67
N GLU A 204 15.34 -15.49 -13.16
CA GLU A 204 16.70 -15.99 -12.91
C GLU A 204 17.80 -15.05 -13.43
N LYS A 205 17.47 -14.19 -14.40
CA LYS A 205 18.39 -13.21 -15.00
C LYS A 205 18.37 -11.86 -14.31
N ALA A 206 17.45 -11.63 -13.36
CA ALA A 206 17.56 -10.49 -12.46
C ALA A 206 18.94 -10.57 -11.81
N THR A 207 19.76 -9.55 -12.08
CA THR A 207 21.21 -9.57 -11.91
C THR A 207 21.63 -10.12 -10.54
N ALA A 208 22.78 -10.79 -10.50
CA ALA A 208 23.37 -11.26 -9.23
C ALA A 208 23.52 -10.12 -8.20
N GLU A 209 23.56 -8.87 -8.69
CA GLU A 209 23.58 -7.65 -7.91
C GLU A 209 22.69 -6.58 -8.57
N ASN A 210 21.81 -5.94 -7.80
CA ASN A 210 21.00 -4.80 -8.21
C ASN A 210 21.81 -3.51 -8.07
N HIS A 211 21.66 -2.58 -9.01
CA HIS A 211 22.31 -1.26 -8.96
C HIS A 211 21.30 -0.13 -9.15
N TRP A 212 21.43 0.90 -8.32
CA TRP A 212 20.67 2.14 -8.42
C TRP A 212 21.63 3.30 -8.61
N HIS A 213 21.49 3.98 -9.76
CA HIS A 213 22.24 5.19 -10.09
C HIS A 213 21.28 6.36 -10.20
N LYS A 214 21.64 7.49 -9.61
CA LYS A 214 20.98 8.75 -9.91
C LYS A 214 21.27 9.14 -11.36
N THR A 215 20.22 9.47 -12.10
CA THR A 215 20.26 9.89 -13.51
C THR A 215 19.76 11.32 -13.74
N LEU A 216 18.96 11.87 -12.83
CA LEU A 216 18.37 13.20 -12.96
C LEU A 216 19.23 14.26 -12.26
N ASP A 217 19.30 15.44 -12.87
CA ASP A 217 19.85 16.62 -12.20
C ASP A 217 18.87 17.09 -11.12
N THR A 218 19.39 17.27 -9.91
CA THR A 218 18.64 17.81 -8.76
C THR A 218 19.42 18.96 -8.10
N SER A 219 20.32 19.61 -8.84
CA SER A 219 21.08 20.78 -8.36
C SER A 219 20.18 21.96 -7.98
N ASP A 220 18.97 22.00 -8.52
CA ASP A 220 17.92 22.97 -8.21
C ASP A 220 17.25 22.76 -6.83
N LYS A 221 17.60 21.69 -6.13
CA LYS A 221 17.00 21.28 -4.86
C LYS A 221 17.99 21.38 -3.68
N PRO A 222 17.54 21.31 -2.41
CA PRO A 222 18.44 21.31 -1.26
C PRO A 222 19.46 20.17 -1.33
N GLN A 223 20.72 20.47 -1.03
CA GLN A 223 21.83 19.51 -1.04
C GLN A 223 22.18 19.09 0.39
N TYR A 224 22.56 17.84 0.56
CA TYR A 224 22.95 17.27 1.86
C TYR A 224 24.26 16.49 1.69
N THR A 225 25.15 16.60 2.68
CA THR A 225 26.34 15.75 2.79
C THR A 225 26.68 15.49 4.26
N SER A 226 27.29 14.35 4.53
CA SER A 226 27.66 13.92 5.87
C SER A 226 28.84 12.95 5.87
N GLU A 227 29.32 12.60 7.07
CA GLU A 227 30.29 11.51 7.25
C GLU A 227 29.64 10.11 7.18
N GLN A 228 28.37 10.03 6.79
CA GLN A 228 27.60 8.79 6.63
C GLN A 228 27.19 8.64 5.15
N PRO A 229 28.07 8.11 4.27
CA PRO A 229 27.81 7.95 2.84
C PRO A 229 26.45 7.33 2.49
N ILE A 230 25.96 6.40 3.31
CA ILE A 230 24.63 5.80 3.13
C ILE A 230 23.51 6.82 3.21
N VAL A 231 23.58 7.80 4.11
CA VAL A 231 22.59 8.87 4.21
C VAL A 231 22.69 9.79 3.00
N ASP A 232 23.90 10.14 2.56
CA ASP A 232 24.13 10.97 1.39
C ASP A 232 23.57 10.34 0.11
N ALA A 233 23.79 9.03 -0.08
CA ALA A 233 23.28 8.29 -1.22
C ALA A 233 21.75 8.13 -1.19
N LEU A 234 21.18 7.79 -0.03
CA LEU A 234 19.72 7.70 0.14
C LEU A 234 19.04 9.04 -0.10
N TYR A 235 19.62 10.14 0.41
CA TYR A 235 19.09 11.49 0.20
C TYR A 235 19.06 11.84 -1.29
N ASN A 236 20.15 11.60 -2.01
CA ASN A 236 20.27 11.91 -3.44
C ASN A 236 19.31 11.08 -4.31
N LEU A 237 19.18 9.77 -4.04
CA LEU A 237 18.25 8.91 -4.76
C LEU A 237 16.79 9.25 -4.45
N THR A 238 16.48 9.58 -3.19
CA THR A 238 15.13 10.02 -2.77
C THR A 238 14.74 11.33 -3.44
N LEU A 239 15.68 12.26 -3.61
CA LEU A 239 15.43 13.54 -4.26
C LEU A 239 15.15 13.39 -5.76
N GLU A 240 15.82 12.44 -6.41
CA GLU A 240 15.49 12.04 -7.77
C GLU A 240 14.10 11.42 -7.86
N GLU A 241 13.77 10.49 -6.96
CA GLU A 241 12.46 9.84 -6.91
C GLU A 241 11.34 10.88 -6.69
N ALA A 242 11.56 11.84 -5.80
CA ALA A 242 10.67 12.98 -5.58
C ALA A 242 10.41 13.78 -6.87
N LYS A 243 11.45 14.00 -7.69
CA LYS A 243 11.33 14.69 -8.99
C LYS A 243 10.62 13.83 -10.04
N LYS A 244 10.87 12.52 -10.06
CA LYS A 244 10.17 11.55 -10.94
C LYS A 244 8.69 11.42 -10.61
N ASN A 245 8.30 11.69 -9.37
CA ASN A 245 6.92 11.60 -8.92
C ASN A 245 6.07 12.84 -9.27
N ILE A 246 6.66 13.87 -9.88
CA ILE A 246 5.91 15.02 -10.40
C ILE A 246 5.36 14.67 -11.80
N GLU A 247 4.05 14.61 -11.91
CA GLU A 247 3.33 14.34 -13.15
C GLU A 247 3.27 15.59 -14.05
N ALA A 248 2.97 15.37 -15.33
CA ALA A 248 2.89 16.45 -16.34
C ALA A 248 1.85 17.54 -15.99
N ASP A 249 0.82 17.22 -15.21
CA ASP A 249 -0.19 18.18 -14.76
C ASP A 249 0.20 18.91 -13.46
N SER A 250 1.47 18.82 -13.05
CA SER A 250 2.01 19.42 -11.83
C SER A 250 1.34 18.91 -10.55
N THR A 251 0.96 17.63 -10.55
CA THR A 251 0.57 16.90 -9.35
C THR A 251 1.63 15.89 -8.96
N LEU A 252 1.63 15.49 -7.69
CA LEU A 252 2.46 14.40 -7.19
C LEU A 252 1.69 13.08 -7.32
N ARG A 253 2.32 12.10 -7.95
CA ARG A 253 1.78 10.75 -8.06
C ARG A 253 1.94 9.97 -6.77
N THR A 254 1.03 9.04 -6.55
CA THR A 254 1.01 8.19 -5.35
C THR A 254 2.05 7.08 -5.44
N GLY A 255 2.28 6.52 -6.64
CA GLY A 255 3.40 5.63 -6.89
C GLY A 255 3.52 5.21 -8.34
N ALA A 256 4.60 4.52 -8.68
CA ALA A 256 4.89 4.13 -10.07
C ALA A 256 3.75 3.33 -10.74
N LYS A 257 3.10 2.44 -9.97
CA LYS A 257 1.97 1.60 -10.42
C LYS A 257 0.58 2.21 -10.14
N TRP A 258 0.53 3.31 -9.39
CA TRP A 258 -0.72 3.94 -8.93
C TRP A 258 -0.70 5.42 -9.31
N GLY A 259 -1.18 5.69 -10.52
CA GLY A 259 -1.29 7.05 -11.03
C GLY A 259 -2.29 7.90 -10.24
N GLY A 260 -2.13 9.22 -10.31
CA GLY A 260 -3.01 10.18 -9.67
C GLY A 260 -2.74 10.41 -8.18
N VAL A 261 -3.58 11.25 -7.58
CA VAL A 261 -3.40 11.78 -6.23
C VAL A 261 -4.34 11.06 -5.26
N TRP A 262 -3.77 10.48 -4.20
CA TRP A 262 -4.48 9.93 -3.06
C TRP A 262 -4.30 10.85 -1.85
N THR A 263 -5.41 11.19 -1.17
CA THR A 263 -5.48 12.12 -0.04
C THR A 263 -4.50 11.75 1.05
N ARG A 264 -4.44 10.49 1.49
CA ARG A 264 -3.56 10.07 2.59
C ARG A 264 -2.08 10.16 2.21
N ASP A 265 -1.70 9.51 1.13
CA ASP A 265 -0.33 9.40 0.63
C ASP A 265 0.28 10.78 0.38
N ILE A 266 -0.48 11.64 -0.30
CA ILE A 266 0.02 12.97 -0.61
C ILE A 266 0.13 13.84 0.63
N SER A 267 -0.79 13.71 1.58
CA SER A 267 -0.80 14.53 2.79
C SER A 267 0.41 14.22 3.68
N TYR A 268 0.72 12.94 3.88
CA TYR A 268 1.92 12.56 4.64
C TYR A 268 3.20 12.95 3.91
N SER A 269 3.26 12.76 2.59
CA SER A 269 4.44 13.14 1.81
C SER A 269 4.69 14.65 1.84
N ILE A 270 3.63 15.47 1.80
CA ILE A 270 3.73 16.93 1.94
C ILE A 270 4.17 17.31 3.35
N PHE A 271 3.54 16.74 4.37
CA PHE A 271 3.87 17.03 5.76
C PHE A 271 5.33 16.70 6.09
N LEU A 272 5.85 15.59 5.56
CA LEU A 272 7.21 15.12 5.82
C LEU A 272 8.27 15.79 4.94
N ALA A 273 7.95 16.18 3.70
CA ALA A 273 8.95 16.65 2.75
C ALA A 273 8.44 17.72 1.77
N PHE A 274 7.35 17.46 1.02
CA PHE A 274 7.03 18.30 -0.15
C PHE A 274 6.56 19.72 0.19
N ALA A 275 6.12 20.01 1.42
CA ALA A 275 5.90 21.39 1.84
C ALA A 275 7.17 22.25 1.72
N TYR A 276 8.34 21.66 1.95
CA TYR A 276 9.64 22.31 1.91
C TYR A 276 10.27 22.31 0.51
N HIS A 277 10.11 21.20 -0.21
CA HIS A 277 10.77 21.00 -1.51
C HIS A 277 9.97 21.54 -2.70
N GLU A 278 8.64 21.41 -2.65
CA GLU A 278 7.75 21.66 -3.79
C GLU A 278 6.40 22.27 -3.34
N PRO A 279 6.38 23.41 -2.62
CA PRO A 279 5.17 23.93 -1.99
C PRO A 279 4.03 24.21 -2.98
N GLU A 280 4.32 24.68 -4.19
CA GLU A 280 3.28 24.96 -5.19
C GLU A 280 2.68 23.69 -5.80
N ILE A 281 3.50 22.67 -6.09
CA ILE A 281 3.03 21.36 -6.53
C ILE A 281 2.23 20.67 -5.43
N ALA A 282 2.66 20.83 -4.17
CA ALA A 282 1.95 20.35 -2.99
C ALA A 282 0.54 20.97 -2.88
N LYS A 283 0.41 22.29 -3.06
CA LYS A 283 -0.89 23.00 -3.11
C LYS A 283 -1.78 22.46 -4.23
N ILE A 284 -1.25 22.33 -5.45
CA ILE A 284 -1.99 21.80 -6.61
C ILE A 284 -2.51 20.39 -6.33
N SER A 285 -1.63 19.53 -5.79
CA SER A 285 -1.95 18.13 -5.49
C SER A 285 -3.04 18.03 -4.41
N LEU A 286 -2.94 18.78 -3.31
CA LEU A 286 -3.98 18.82 -2.28
C LEU A 286 -5.32 19.29 -2.82
N MET A 287 -5.33 20.26 -3.73
CA MET A 287 -6.57 20.78 -4.31
C MET A 287 -7.27 19.79 -5.24
N LYS A 288 -6.57 18.80 -5.81
CA LYS A 288 -7.21 17.67 -6.51
C LYS A 288 -8.07 16.81 -5.58
N LYS A 289 -7.81 16.88 -4.26
CA LYS A 289 -8.54 16.15 -3.22
C LYS A 289 -9.60 17.01 -2.52
N VAL A 290 -10.07 18.06 -3.20
CA VAL A 290 -11.10 18.97 -2.69
C VAL A 290 -12.29 19.01 -3.64
N LYS A 291 -13.50 18.86 -3.10
CA LYS A 291 -14.74 19.02 -3.86
C LYS A 291 -15.78 19.72 -3.02
N ARG A 292 -16.40 20.78 -3.56
CA ARG A 292 -17.38 21.62 -2.84
C ARG A 292 -16.81 22.12 -1.49
N ASP A 293 -15.57 22.60 -1.54
CA ASP A 293 -14.81 23.07 -0.38
C ASP A 293 -14.78 22.11 0.81
N ARG A 294 -14.63 20.82 0.51
CA ARG A 294 -14.47 19.72 1.46
C ARG A 294 -13.40 18.77 0.97
N ILE A 295 -12.69 18.16 1.90
CA ILE A 295 -11.71 17.13 1.59
C ILE A 295 -12.46 15.86 1.16
N ILE A 296 -12.02 15.25 0.06
CA ILE A 296 -12.54 13.96 -0.39
C ILE A 296 -11.72 12.83 0.22
N GLN A 297 -12.39 11.73 0.55
CA GLN A 297 -11.75 10.49 0.98
C GLN A 297 -11.47 9.63 -0.25
N ASP A 298 -10.34 8.92 -0.25
CA ASP A 298 -10.06 7.91 -1.27
C ASP A 298 -10.91 6.66 -1.08
N THR A 299 -10.88 5.77 -2.06
CA THR A 299 -11.51 4.46 -1.92
C THR A 299 -10.84 3.68 -0.79
N GLY A 300 -11.64 3.11 0.10
CA GLY A 300 -11.21 2.28 1.23
C GLY A 300 -12.34 1.34 1.67
N SER A 301 -12.34 0.90 2.94
CA SER A 301 -13.43 0.09 3.47
C SER A 301 -14.78 0.78 3.23
N GLY A 302 -15.82 0.02 2.87
CA GLY A 302 -17.13 0.59 2.57
C GLY A 302 -17.18 1.51 1.34
N GLY A 303 -16.12 1.55 0.53
CA GLY A 303 -16.03 2.30 -0.72
C GLY A 303 -15.46 3.72 -0.57
N ALA A 304 -15.54 4.35 0.61
CA ALA A 304 -14.90 5.61 1.01
C ALA A 304 -15.49 6.08 2.37
N TRP A 305 -15.46 7.39 2.62
CA TRP A 305 -16.21 8.05 3.69
C TRP A 305 -17.71 7.68 3.62
N PRO A 306 -18.36 7.35 4.75
CA PRO A 306 -17.91 7.61 6.12
C PRO A 306 -17.20 6.44 6.81
N VAL A 307 -16.99 5.30 6.16
CA VAL A 307 -16.30 4.16 6.78
C VAL A 307 -14.81 4.46 6.90
N SER A 308 -14.20 4.91 5.81
CA SER A 308 -12.88 5.55 5.83
C SER A 308 -13.01 7.02 6.23
N SER A 309 -12.33 7.45 7.29
CA SER A 309 -12.51 8.81 7.83
C SER A 309 -11.22 9.62 8.02
N ASP A 310 -10.08 9.10 7.57
CA ASP A 310 -8.78 9.73 7.75
C ASP A 310 -8.42 10.80 6.70
N ARG A 311 -9.38 11.23 5.87
CA ARG A 311 -9.26 12.40 4.97
C ARG A 311 -8.76 13.67 5.67
N THR A 312 -8.93 13.75 7.00
CA THR A 312 -8.44 14.88 7.81
C THR A 312 -6.91 14.98 7.87
N THR A 313 -6.17 13.96 7.45
CA THR A 313 -4.71 14.04 7.21
C THR A 313 -4.33 15.20 6.28
N TRP A 314 -5.21 15.56 5.34
CA TRP A 314 -5.08 16.74 4.48
C TRP A 314 -4.84 18.04 5.27
N ALA A 315 -5.44 18.17 6.46
CA ALA A 315 -5.25 19.34 7.32
C ALA A 315 -3.80 19.47 7.80
N LEU A 316 -3.11 18.36 8.07
CA LEU A 316 -1.70 18.34 8.48
C LEU A 316 -0.82 18.94 7.38
N ALA A 317 -1.01 18.47 6.15
CA ALA A 317 -0.28 18.92 4.98
C ALA A 317 -0.55 20.40 4.66
N ALA A 318 -1.82 20.80 4.67
CA ALA A 318 -2.20 22.17 4.37
C ALA A 318 -1.63 23.17 5.38
N TRP A 319 -1.60 22.80 6.67
CA TRP A 319 -0.95 23.59 7.70
C TRP A 319 0.56 23.66 7.52
N GLU A 320 1.21 22.55 7.17
CA GLU A 320 2.65 22.53 6.92
C GLU A 320 3.05 23.47 5.78
N ILE A 321 2.32 23.42 4.66
CA ILE A 321 2.53 24.36 3.54
C ILE A 321 2.43 25.80 4.02
N TYR A 322 1.42 26.14 4.84
CA TYR A 322 1.31 27.50 5.38
C TYR A 322 2.50 27.86 6.26
N LYS A 323 2.92 26.99 7.18
CA LYS A 323 4.08 27.26 8.05
C LYS A 323 5.35 27.52 7.26
N VAL A 324 5.55 26.80 6.15
CA VAL A 324 6.73 26.97 5.29
C VAL A 324 6.65 28.24 4.45
N THR A 325 5.48 28.53 3.87
CA THR A 325 5.34 29.58 2.84
C THR A 325 4.87 30.93 3.38
N GLY A 326 4.20 30.96 4.54
CA GLY A 326 3.51 32.14 5.04
C GLY A 326 2.33 32.62 4.19
N ASP A 327 1.85 31.82 3.23
CA ASP A 327 0.82 32.22 2.27
C ASP A 327 -0.56 32.34 2.94
N LEU A 328 -1.00 33.59 3.17
CA LEU A 328 -2.29 33.89 3.79
C LEU A 328 -3.50 33.57 2.91
N ASN A 329 -3.34 33.52 1.59
CA ASN A 329 -4.44 33.12 0.70
C ASN A 329 -4.64 31.61 0.78
N TRP A 330 -3.56 30.84 0.77
CA TRP A 330 -3.59 29.41 1.04
C TRP A 330 -4.19 29.09 2.41
N LEU A 331 -3.79 29.83 3.45
CA LEU A 331 -4.34 29.70 4.81
C LEU A 331 -5.86 29.87 4.81
N LYS A 332 -6.38 30.97 4.26
CA LYS A 332 -7.83 31.26 4.22
C LYS A 332 -8.61 30.19 3.46
N LYS A 333 -8.08 29.73 2.33
CA LYS A 333 -8.72 28.68 1.52
C LYS A 333 -8.75 27.35 2.28
N SER A 334 -7.62 26.95 2.84
CA SER A 334 -7.47 25.70 3.60
C SER A 334 -8.32 25.70 4.86
N HIS A 335 -8.37 26.82 5.59
CA HIS A 335 -9.25 27.00 6.75
C HIS A 335 -10.71 26.69 6.39
N THR A 336 -11.21 27.27 5.30
CA THR A 336 -12.59 27.04 4.86
C THR A 336 -12.84 25.56 4.55
N ILE A 337 -11.92 24.91 3.84
CA ILE A 337 -12.01 23.50 3.48
C ILE A 337 -12.01 22.59 4.72
N ILE A 338 -11.08 22.82 5.64
CA ILE A 338 -10.94 22.05 6.88
C ILE A 338 -12.18 22.24 7.76
N LYS A 339 -12.64 23.49 7.95
CA LYS A 339 -13.86 23.80 8.71
C LYS A 339 -15.08 23.07 8.18
N ASN A 340 -15.31 23.14 6.87
CA ASN A 340 -16.46 22.47 6.25
C ASN A 340 -16.37 20.95 6.40
N THR A 341 -15.18 20.38 6.26
CA THR A 341 -14.94 18.94 6.40
C THR A 341 -15.20 18.48 7.83
N LEU A 342 -14.62 19.15 8.84
CA LEU A 342 -14.81 18.80 10.25
C LEU A 342 -16.27 18.97 10.68
N ASN A 343 -17.00 19.96 10.16
CA ASN A 343 -18.42 20.13 10.43
C ASN A 343 -19.28 18.98 9.89
N ASP A 344 -18.91 18.37 8.77
CA ASP A 344 -19.59 17.19 8.23
C ASP A 344 -19.22 15.92 9.02
N ASP A 345 -17.94 15.80 9.39
CA ASP A 345 -17.44 14.69 10.20
C ASP A 345 -18.09 14.68 11.59
N LEU A 346 -18.25 15.83 12.24
CA LEU A 346 -18.95 15.93 13.53
C LEU A 346 -20.41 15.43 13.49
N LYS A 347 -21.08 15.54 12.33
CA LYS A 347 -22.46 15.06 12.18
C LYS A 347 -22.53 13.55 11.92
N THR A 348 -21.48 12.99 11.32
CA THR A 348 -21.52 11.64 10.73
C THR A 348 -20.69 10.64 11.53
N LEU A 349 -19.53 11.06 12.01
CA LEU A 349 -18.52 10.20 12.63
C LEU A 349 -18.53 10.28 14.14
N ALA A 350 -18.88 11.42 14.73
CA ALA A 350 -18.79 11.62 16.17
C ALA A 350 -19.64 10.62 16.96
N ASN A 351 -19.01 9.90 17.88
CA ASN A 351 -19.66 9.15 18.92
C ASN A 351 -19.86 10.05 20.14
N LYS A 352 -21.11 10.41 20.43
CA LYS A 352 -21.46 11.32 21.53
C LYS A 352 -21.16 10.76 22.92
N SER A 353 -21.04 9.44 23.06
CA SER A 353 -20.78 8.81 24.36
C SER A 353 -19.32 8.88 24.78
N THR A 354 -18.41 8.77 23.81
CA THR A 354 -16.95 8.73 24.03
C THR A 354 -16.28 10.07 23.69
N GLY A 355 -16.91 10.87 22.82
CA GLY A 355 -16.31 12.07 22.24
C GLY A 355 -15.33 11.79 21.10
N LEU A 356 -15.16 10.53 20.69
CA LEU A 356 -14.28 10.11 19.61
C LEU A 356 -15.01 10.09 18.26
N ASN A 357 -14.26 10.06 17.18
CA ASN A 357 -14.76 9.84 15.84
C ASN A 357 -14.65 8.36 15.46
N LYS A 358 -15.71 7.88 14.83
CA LYS A 358 -15.82 6.56 14.23
C LYS A 358 -15.10 6.48 12.88
N GLY A 359 -14.62 5.29 12.52
CA GLY A 359 -14.11 4.95 11.21
C GLY A 359 -12.84 4.10 11.25
N GLU A 360 -12.40 3.68 10.06
CA GLU A 360 -11.32 2.71 9.92
C GLU A 360 -9.95 3.22 10.39
N SER A 361 -8.95 2.34 10.37
CA SER A 361 -7.60 2.69 10.80
C SER A 361 -6.94 3.52 9.73
N SER A 362 -6.44 4.69 10.11
CA SER A 362 -5.49 5.41 9.26
C SER A 362 -4.16 4.65 9.21
N PHE A 363 -3.43 4.82 8.12
CA PHE A 363 -2.07 4.34 7.86
C PHE A 363 -1.91 2.95 7.25
N LEU A 364 -2.28 1.86 7.95
CA LEU A 364 -2.10 0.51 7.39
C LEU A 364 -2.93 0.36 6.09
N ASP A 365 -2.30 -0.26 5.09
CA ASP A 365 -2.76 -0.20 3.69
C ASP A 365 -3.99 -1.09 3.47
N TRP A 366 -3.97 -2.30 4.04
CA TRP A 366 -5.03 -3.30 3.83
C TRP A 366 -5.83 -3.54 5.10
N ARG A 367 -7.16 -3.63 4.93
CA ARG A 367 -8.13 -4.02 5.96
C ARG A 367 -7.65 -5.23 6.76
N GLU A 368 -7.17 -6.25 6.07
CA GLU A 368 -6.79 -7.55 6.62
C GLU A 368 -5.56 -7.47 7.53
N GLN A 369 -4.78 -6.39 7.43
CA GLN A 369 -3.64 -6.11 8.31
C GLN A 369 -4.09 -5.51 9.65
N THR A 370 -5.29 -4.93 9.70
CA THR A 370 -5.75 -4.16 10.87
C THR A 370 -6.94 -4.81 11.57
N TYR A 371 -7.88 -5.36 10.81
CA TYR A 371 -9.15 -5.85 11.31
C TYR A 371 -9.26 -7.37 11.16
N PRO A 372 -9.84 -8.07 12.17
CA PRO A 372 -10.16 -9.48 12.05
C PRO A 372 -11.06 -9.75 10.84
N LYS A 373 -10.88 -10.91 10.19
CA LYS A 373 -11.64 -11.31 8.98
C LYS A 373 -13.16 -11.27 9.15
N TRP A 374 -13.67 -11.42 10.38
CA TRP A 374 -15.09 -11.40 10.66
C TRP A 374 -15.70 -10.00 10.64
N MET A 375 -14.90 -8.93 10.80
CA MET A 375 -15.40 -7.56 10.77
C MET A 375 -15.76 -7.16 9.35
N ASP A 376 -17.02 -6.76 9.16
CA ASP A 376 -17.49 -6.15 7.91
C ASP A 376 -17.39 -4.62 7.96
N ASN A 377 -17.79 -3.95 6.87
CA ASN A 377 -17.70 -2.48 6.79
C ASN A 377 -18.51 -1.75 7.87
N ARG A 378 -19.58 -2.36 8.41
CA ARG A 378 -20.38 -1.78 9.50
C ARG A 378 -19.62 -1.86 10.82
N ASP A 379 -18.98 -3.00 11.08
CA ASP A 379 -18.13 -3.19 12.26
C ASP A 379 -16.93 -2.23 12.23
N ILE A 380 -16.27 -2.13 11.07
CA ILE A 380 -15.13 -1.22 10.86
C ILE A 380 -15.58 0.23 11.03
N TYR A 381 -16.72 0.60 10.46
CA TYR A 381 -17.25 1.95 10.60
C TYR A 381 -17.43 2.36 12.05
N VAL A 382 -17.94 1.49 12.93
CA VAL A 382 -18.16 1.85 14.34
C VAL A 382 -16.91 1.83 15.21
N SER A 383 -15.76 1.42 14.65
CA SER A 383 -14.49 1.43 15.38
C SER A 383 -14.00 2.85 15.67
N GLU A 384 -13.30 3.02 16.79
CA GLU A 384 -12.74 4.32 17.22
C GLU A 384 -11.22 4.22 17.22
N ASN A 385 -10.63 4.04 16.04
CA ASN A 385 -9.20 3.81 15.91
C ASN A 385 -8.37 4.99 16.44
N LEU A 386 -7.29 4.69 17.18
CA LEU A 386 -6.43 5.70 17.80
C LEU A 386 -5.77 6.61 16.76
N GLY A 387 -5.18 6.06 15.70
CA GLY A 387 -4.47 6.86 14.68
C GLY A 387 -5.42 7.86 14.00
N THR A 388 -6.59 7.39 13.60
CA THR A 388 -7.65 8.21 13.01
C THR A 388 -8.10 9.32 13.96
N ASN A 389 -8.32 9.00 15.24
CA ASN A 389 -8.72 9.99 16.24
C ASN A 389 -7.63 11.02 16.55
N VAL A 390 -6.36 10.62 16.59
CA VAL A 390 -5.22 11.55 16.75
C VAL A 390 -5.18 12.55 15.60
N VAL A 391 -5.42 12.11 14.36
CA VAL A 391 -5.48 13.01 13.20
C VAL A 391 -6.68 13.95 13.30
N HIS A 392 -7.87 13.48 13.67
CA HIS A 392 -9.04 14.34 13.88
C HIS A 392 -8.79 15.39 14.98
N TYR A 393 -8.19 14.98 16.09
CA TYR A 393 -7.81 15.89 17.18
C TYR A 393 -6.86 16.97 16.67
N GLN A 394 -5.81 16.58 15.95
CA GLN A 394 -4.84 17.54 15.41
C GLN A 394 -5.44 18.45 14.35
N ALA A 395 -6.36 17.95 13.50
CA ALA A 395 -7.07 18.77 12.53
C ALA A 395 -7.93 19.86 13.20
N ASN A 396 -8.56 19.55 14.33
CA ASN A 396 -9.30 20.54 15.13
C ASN A 396 -8.36 21.60 15.73
N ASN A 397 -7.21 21.19 16.27
CA ASN A 397 -6.21 22.12 16.79
C ASN A 397 -5.67 23.05 15.68
N ILE A 398 -5.35 22.48 14.52
CA ILE A 398 -4.93 23.26 13.35
C ILE A 398 -5.99 24.27 12.97
N LEU A 399 -7.26 23.87 12.86
CA LEU A 399 -8.34 24.78 12.53
C LEU A 399 -8.46 25.92 13.57
N ALA A 400 -8.29 25.60 14.85
CA ALA A 400 -8.31 26.59 15.92
C ALA A 400 -7.15 27.59 15.79
N GLU A 401 -5.93 27.12 15.50
CA GLU A 401 -4.77 28.01 15.26
C GLU A 401 -4.95 28.86 14.00
N MET A 402 -5.39 28.26 12.89
CA MET A 402 -5.70 28.98 11.65
C MET A 402 -6.75 30.08 11.87
N SER A 403 -7.66 29.91 12.83
CA SER A 403 -8.73 30.90 13.12
C SER A 403 -8.23 32.12 13.92
N LYS A 404 -7.03 32.06 14.49
CA LYS A 404 -6.42 33.17 15.26
C LYS A 404 -5.60 34.12 14.38
N ILE A 405 -5.27 33.69 13.16
CA ILE A 405 -4.46 34.40 12.16
C ILE A 405 -5.40 35.03 11.14
#